data_AF-A0A1S9TKF7-F1
#
_entry.id   AF-A0A1S9TKF7-F1
#
_cell.length_a   1.000
_cell.length_b   1.000
_cell.length_c   1.000
_cell.angle_alpha   90.00
_cell.angle_beta   90.00
_cell.angle_gamma   90.00
#
_symmetry.space_group_name_H-M   'P 1'
#
loop_
_entity.id
_entity.type
_entity.pdbx_description
1 polymer ?
#
loop_
_entity_poly.entity_id
_entity_poly.type
_entity_poly.pdbx_seq_one_letter_code
_entity_poly.pdbx_strand_id
1 'polypeptide(L)' 'MNGNTAKKIEFQAENTAVKNEKYLDPKKWHKQDTTWALSLFGTAIGAGVLFLPINAGSGGLLSLLLITL' A
#
# COMPACT_ATOMS: atom_id res chain seq x y z
N MET A 1 -3.70 -45.23 -28.88
CA MET A 1 -3.95 -43.87 -29.42
C MET A 1 -4.42 -42.95 -28.28
N ASN A 2 -3.54 -42.38 -27.44
CA ASN A 2 -3.97 -41.40 -26.41
C ASN A 2 -2.80 -40.53 -25.89
N GLY A 3 -1.97 -39.96 -26.77
CA GLY A 3 -0.89 -39.04 -26.38
C GLY A 3 -1.28 -37.55 -26.39
N ASN A 4 -2.45 -37.22 -26.96
CA ASN A 4 -2.91 -35.84 -27.17
C ASN A 4 -3.67 -35.27 -25.95
N THR A 5 -4.27 -36.13 -25.12
CA THR A 5 -5.04 -35.72 -23.95
C THR A 5 -4.13 -35.21 -22.83
N ALA A 6 -3.03 -35.91 -22.53
CA ALA A 6 -2.09 -35.49 -21.47
C ALA A 6 -1.46 -34.12 -21.77
N LYS A 7 -1.03 -33.89 -23.02
CA LYS A 7 -0.46 -32.61 -23.46
C LYS A 7 -1.45 -31.45 -23.36
N LYS A 8 -2.75 -31.72 -23.54
CA LYS A 8 -3.82 -30.71 -23.37
C LYS A 8 -4.06 -30.36 -21.89
N ILE A 9 -3.97 -31.34 -21.00
CA ILE A 9 -4.14 -31.14 -19.55
C ILE A 9 -2.96 -30.36 -18.98
N GLU A 10 -1.73 -30.66 -19.38
CA GLU A 10 -0.52 -29.95 -18.96
C GLU A 10 -0.51 -28.51 -19.49
N PHE A 11 -0.88 -28.30 -20.76
CA PHE A 11 -1.06 -26.96 -21.32
C PHE A 11 -2.18 -26.17 -20.62
N GLN A 12 -3.28 -26.81 -20.20
CA GLN A 12 -4.34 -26.13 -19.45
C GLN A 12 -3.90 -25.83 -18.01
N ALA A 13 -3.19 -26.74 -17.34
CA ALA A 13 -2.68 -26.54 -15.99
C ALA A 13 -1.63 -25.41 -15.94
N GLU A 14 -0.70 -25.39 -16.91
CA GLU A 14 0.27 -24.30 -17.08
C GLU A 14 -0.43 -22.98 -17.40
N ASN A 15 -1.40 -22.98 -18.33
CA ASN A 15 -2.12 -21.77 -18.71
C ASN A 15 -3.07 -21.25 -17.61
N THR A 16 -3.51 -22.10 -16.68
CA THR A 16 -4.33 -21.72 -15.52
C THR A 16 -3.46 -21.26 -14.35
N ALA A 17 -2.26 -21.81 -14.20
CA ALA A 17 -1.27 -21.34 -13.23
C ALA A 17 -0.62 -20.00 -13.64
N VAL A 18 -0.49 -19.74 -14.95
CA VAL A 18 0.11 -18.51 -15.50
C VAL A 18 -0.95 -17.40 -15.74
N LYS A 19 -2.24 -17.72 -15.81
CA LYS A 19 -3.28 -16.70 -15.97
C LYS A 19 -3.79 -16.22 -14.63
N ASN A 20 -3.26 -15.08 -14.19
CA ASN A 20 -4.00 -13.82 -14.00
C ASN A 20 -3.14 -12.84 -13.21
N GLU A 21 -1.92 -12.58 -13.68
CA GLU A 21 -1.18 -11.39 -13.26
C GLU A 21 -1.81 -10.19 -13.98
N LYS A 22 -3.03 -9.82 -13.56
CA LYS A 22 -3.64 -8.57 -13.99
C LYS A 22 -2.80 -7.46 -13.37
N TYR A 23 -1.85 -6.94 -14.14
CA TYR A 23 -1.19 -5.69 -13.80
C TYR A 23 -2.28 -4.67 -13.47
N LEU A 24 -2.18 -4.15 -12.25
CA LEU A 24 -3.11 -3.18 -11.71
C LEU A 24 -3.05 -1.95 -12.62
N ASP A 25 -4.17 -1.62 -13.26
CA ASP A 25 -4.29 -0.47 -14.17
C ASP A 25 -3.76 0.80 -13.46
N PRO A 26 -2.61 1.37 -13.86
CA PRO A 26 -1.95 2.44 -13.10
C PRO A 26 -2.76 3.75 -13.11
N LYS A 27 -3.75 3.85 -14.00
CA LYS A 27 -4.67 5.00 -14.09
C LYS A 27 -5.87 4.87 -13.15
N LYS A 28 -6.11 3.70 -12.58
CA LYS A 28 -7.22 3.42 -11.67
C LYS A 28 -6.67 3.28 -10.26
N TRP A 29 -7.32 3.92 -9.29
CA TRP A 29 -6.96 3.77 -7.90
C TRP A 29 -7.32 2.36 -7.39
N HIS A 30 -6.37 1.69 -6.76
CA HIS A 30 -6.52 0.35 -6.21
C HIS A 30 -6.56 0.38 -4.68
N LYS A 31 -7.06 -0.71 -4.09
CA LYS A 31 -7.12 -0.85 -2.62
C LYS A 31 -5.73 -0.80 -1.97
N GLN A 32 -4.72 -1.31 -2.67
CA GLN A 32 -3.33 -1.28 -2.21
C GLN A 32 -2.81 0.16 -2.12
N ASP A 33 -3.18 1.04 -3.06
CA ASP A 33 -2.77 2.44 -3.05
C ASP A 33 -3.24 3.16 -1.79
N THR A 34 -4.47 2.87 -1.32
CA THR A 34 -4.97 3.39 -0.04
C THR A 34 -4.19 2.82 1.14
N THR A 35 -3.87 1.52 1.13
CA THR A 35 -3.07 0.91 2.22
C THR A 35 -1.69 1.55 2.31
N TRP A 36 -1.00 1.69 1.18
CA TRP A 36 0.31 2.33 1.13
C TRP A 36 0.24 3.81 1.52
N ALA A 37 -0.76 4.55 1.02
CA ALA A 37 -0.97 5.95 1.38
C ALA A 37 -1.27 6.14 2.88
N LEU A 38 -2.11 5.27 3.47
CA LEU A 38 -2.46 5.33 4.89
C LEU A 38 -1.25 5.02 5.78
N SER A 39 -0.39 4.08 5.38
CA SER A 39 0.87 3.81 6.07
C SER A 39 1.85 4.98 5.98
N LEU A 40 2.03 5.57 4.79
CA LEU A 40 2.87 6.77 4.60
C LEU A 40 2.36 7.95 5.44
N PHE A 41 1.03 8.13 5.48
CA PHE A 41 0.39 9.14 6.32
C PHE A 41 0.64 8.88 7.81
N GLY A 42 0.45 7.64 8.29
CA GLY A 42 0.70 7.26 9.68
C GLY A 42 2.15 7.50 10.12
N THR A 43 3.13 7.22 9.26
CA THR A 43 4.55 7.52 9.55
C THR A 43 4.83 9.02 9.54
N ALA A 44 4.28 9.76 8.57
CA ALA A 44 4.45 11.22 8.50
C ALA A 44 3.85 11.93 9.72
N ILE A 45 2.66 11.50 10.16
CA ILE A 45 2.04 11.99 11.40
C ILE A 45 2.84 11.54 12.62
N GLY A 46 3.23 10.27 12.71
CA GLY A 46 4.01 9.75 13.83
C GLY A 46 5.33 10.49 14.04
N ALA A 47 6.10 10.69 12.98
CA ALA A 47 7.33 11.48 13.03
C ALA A 47 7.03 12.97 13.27
N GLY A 48 6.10 13.57 12.54
CA GLY A 48 5.77 15.00 12.65
C GLY A 48 5.30 15.41 14.04
N VAL A 49 4.46 14.58 14.68
CA VAL A 49 3.98 14.79 16.05
C VAL A 49 5.08 14.52 17.09
N LEU A 50 6.07 13.68 16.81
CA LEU A 50 7.22 13.44 17.71
C LEU A 50 8.34 14.48 17.57
N PHE A 51 8.48 15.12 16.40
CA PHE A 51 9.40 16.24 16.20
C PHE A 51 8.83 17.58 16.67
N LEU A 52 7.51 17.67 16.87
CA LEU A 52 6.86 18.82 17.48
C LEU A 52 7.27 19.03 18.97
N PRO A 53 7.27 18.03 19.89
CA PRO A 53 7.61 18.23 21.30
C PRO A 53 9.07 18.56 21.58
N ILE A 54 10.01 18.07 20.77
CA ILE A 54 11.44 18.42 20.93
C ILE A 54 11.65 19.92 20.66
N ASN A 55 10.85 20.51 19.75
CA ASN A 55 10.87 21.94 19.47
C ASN A 55 9.68 22.72 20.09
N ALA A 56 8.73 22.10 20.80
CA ALA A 56 7.63 22.78 21.51
C ALA A 56 8.02 23.16 22.94
N GLY A 57 8.99 22.43 23.51
CA GLY A 57 9.71 22.88 24.71
C GLY A 57 10.53 24.14 24.47
N SER A 58 11.10 24.34 23.27
CA SER A 58 11.82 25.55 22.85
C SER A 58 10.99 26.53 22.00
N GLY A 59 9.84 26.11 21.45
CA GLY A 59 9.03 26.84 20.46
C GLY A 59 7.73 27.46 20.99
N GLY A 60 7.46 27.34 22.29
CA GLY A 60 6.47 28.16 22.98
C GLY A 60 5.00 27.97 22.55
N LEU A 61 4.23 29.05 22.72
CA LEU A 61 2.75 29.17 22.75
C LEU A 61 1.98 28.50 21.57
N LEU A 62 2.62 28.25 20.43
CA LEU A 62 1.98 27.73 19.21
C LEU A 62 1.52 26.27 19.32
N SER A 63 2.27 25.40 20.00
CA SER A 63 1.84 24.01 20.22
C SER A 63 0.67 23.90 21.18
N LEU A 64 0.55 24.82 22.14
CA LEU A 64 -0.59 24.90 23.06
C LEU A 64 -1.86 25.38 22.34
N LEU A 65 -1.73 26.37 21.45
CA LEU A 65 -2.86 26.96 20.72
C LEU A 65 -3.49 25.96 19.74
N LEU A 66 -2.69 25.07 19.13
CA LEU A 66 -3.19 24.02 18.23
C LEU A 66 -3.91 22.87 18.96
N ILE A 67 -3.59 22.64 20.23
CA ILE A 67 -4.20 21.57 21.06
C ILE A 67 -5.47 22.05 21.75
N THR A 68 -5.55 23.35 22.06
CA THR A 68 -6.65 23.93 22.84
C THR A 68 -7.77 24.52 21.98
N LEU A 69 -7.50 24.77 20.69
CA LEU A 69 -8.46 25.31 19.72
C LEU A 69 -9.07 24.17 18.89
#